data_AF-A0A1Y0RKE0-F1
#
_entry.id   AF-A0A1Y0RKE0-F1
#
_cell.length_a   1.000
_cell.length_b   1.000
_cell.length_c   1.000
_cell.angle_alpha   90.00
_cell.angle_beta   90.00
_cell.angle_gamma   90.00
#
_symmetry.space_group_name_H-M   'P 1'
#
loop_
_entity.id
_entity.type
_entity.pdbx_description
1 polymer ?
#
loop_
_entity_poly.entity_id
_entity_poly.type
_entity_poly.pdbx_seq_one_letter_code
_entity_poly.pdbx_strand_id
1 'polypeptide(L)'
;MYPTLQLPIVRSLAGETVHVDNLELHQQNKIIPLEVLSTPIFDEFGKIVYAIAAFIDITERKQAQKLLTDYNSILEQQVAERTLELQQEIAERKQAEQALIESETRFRLLAEATFEAIAITEKGILLDSNQACAEMFSYDLSEVIGMHIMDFTAPEYREEVMQKILSGDEVQYRSMLSLLDSESVELIH
;
A
#
# COMPACT_ATOMS: atom_id res chain seq x y z
N MET A 1 -22.68 37.84 -29.12
CA MET A 1 -23.12 39.15 -28.58
C MET A 1 -24.00 38.89 -27.37
N TYR A 2 -23.77 39.61 -26.28
CA TYR A 2 -24.60 39.52 -25.07
C TYR A 2 -26.03 39.99 -25.39
N PRO A 3 -27.10 39.29 -24.95
CA PRO A 3 -28.46 39.70 -25.27
C PRO A 3 -28.76 41.09 -24.72
N THR A 4 -29.23 42.01 -25.56
CA THR A 4 -29.43 43.43 -25.19
C THR A 4 -30.36 43.59 -23.99
N LEU A 5 -31.40 42.76 -23.90
CA LEU A 5 -32.35 42.75 -22.76
C LEU A 5 -31.74 42.22 -21.45
N GLN A 6 -30.61 41.51 -21.52
CA GLN A 6 -29.90 40.99 -20.35
C GLN A 6 -28.75 41.89 -19.90
N LEU A 7 -28.47 43.00 -20.60
CA LEU A 7 -27.44 43.95 -20.18
C LEU A 7 -27.77 44.48 -18.78
N PRO A 8 -26.80 44.51 -17.83
CA PRO A 8 -27.05 44.94 -16.46
C PRO A 8 -27.72 46.31 -16.37
N ILE A 9 -27.30 47.26 -17.21
CA ILE A 9 -27.87 48.61 -17.24
C ILE A 9 -29.33 48.64 -17.72
N VAL A 10 -29.72 47.75 -18.65
CA VAL A 10 -31.10 47.67 -19.15
C VAL A 10 -32.02 47.12 -18.07
N ARG A 11 -31.56 46.10 -17.34
CA ARG A 11 -32.28 45.54 -16.20
C ARG A 11 -32.37 46.52 -15.03
N SER A 12 -31.33 47.29 -14.77
CA SER A 12 -31.39 48.35 -13.76
C SER A 12 -32.32 49.49 -14.15
N LEU A 13 -32.41 49.86 -15.42
CA LEU A 13 -33.43 50.80 -15.88
C LEU A 13 -34.87 50.24 -15.79
N ALA A 14 -35.03 48.92 -15.65
CA ALA A 14 -36.29 48.26 -15.32
C ALA A 14 -36.53 48.11 -13.81
N GLY A 15 -35.60 48.55 -12.96
CA GLY A 15 -35.72 48.59 -11.50
C GLY A 15 -34.94 47.51 -10.76
N GLU A 16 -34.14 46.70 -11.45
CA GLU A 16 -33.40 45.60 -10.83
C GLU A 16 -31.97 46.00 -10.44
N THR A 17 -31.53 45.64 -9.24
CA THR A 17 -30.09 45.61 -8.95
C THR A 17 -29.49 44.33 -9.52
N VAL A 18 -28.49 44.46 -10.38
CA VAL A 18 -27.91 43.33 -11.12
C VAL A 18 -26.42 43.24 -10.86
N HIS A 19 -25.95 42.04 -10.54
CA HIS A 19 -24.54 41.71 -10.42
C HIS A 19 -24.23 40.50 -11.31
N VAL A 20 -23.26 40.64 -12.22
CA VAL A 20 -22.86 39.58 -13.16
C VAL A 20 -21.35 39.59 -13.39
N ASP A 21 -20.75 38.43 -13.67
CA ASP A 21 -19.29 38.27 -13.89
C ASP A 21 -18.96 37.61 -15.24
N ASN A 22 -19.93 37.57 -16.15
CA ASN A 22 -19.88 36.89 -17.44
C ASN A 22 -19.90 37.87 -18.63
N LEU A 23 -19.74 39.18 -18.36
CA LEU A 23 -19.72 40.19 -19.40
C LEU A 23 -18.31 40.30 -19.95
N GLU A 24 -18.16 40.35 -21.27
CA GLU A 24 -16.85 40.39 -21.92
C GLU A 24 -16.73 41.65 -22.77
N LEU A 25 -15.66 42.40 -22.54
CA LEU A 25 -15.26 43.53 -23.38
C LEU A 25 -14.29 43.03 -24.45
N HIS A 26 -14.76 43.01 -25.70
CA HIS A 26 -13.98 42.59 -26.86
C HIS A 26 -13.28 43.82 -27.45
N GLN A 27 -11.97 43.91 -27.28
CA GLN A 27 -11.10 44.90 -27.95
C GLN A 27 -10.34 44.22 -29.09
N GLN A 28 -9.81 45.00 -30.05
CA GLN A 28 -9.21 44.50 -31.30
C GLN A 28 -8.21 43.33 -31.13
N ASN A 29 -7.47 43.28 -30.00
CA ASN A 29 -6.49 42.22 -29.71
C ASN A 29 -6.70 41.48 -28.37
N LYS A 30 -7.78 41.75 -27.62
CA LYS A 30 -7.98 41.11 -26.31
C LYS A 30 -9.44 41.06 -25.89
N ILE A 31 -9.79 40.01 -25.15
CA ILE A 31 -11.06 39.87 -24.46
C ILE A 31 -10.80 40.13 -22.98
N ILE A 32 -11.50 41.10 -22.40
CA ILE A 32 -11.43 41.41 -20.96
C ILE A 32 -12.74 40.95 -20.32
N PRO A 33 -12.74 39.93 -19.45
CA PRO A 33 -13.90 39.60 -18.64
C PRO A 33 -14.12 40.70 -17.59
N LEU A 34 -15.38 41.11 -17.44
CA LEU A 34 -15.83 42.16 -16.54
C LEU A 34 -16.85 41.62 -15.55
N GLU A 35 -16.64 41.95 -14.28
CA GLU A 35 -17.66 41.91 -13.25
C GLU A 35 -18.39 43.26 -13.22
N VAL A 36 -19.71 43.21 -13.33
CA VAL A 36 -20.56 44.38 -13.49
C VAL A 36 -21.60 44.40 -12.39
N LEU A 37 -21.60 45.48 -11.62
CA LEU A 37 -22.67 45.81 -10.68
C LEU A 37 -23.46 46.99 -11.23
N SER A 38 -24.77 46.83 -11.40
CA SER A 38 -25.66 47.92 -11.80
C SER A 38 -26.82 48.09 -10.84
N THR A 39 -27.12 49.34 -10.48
CA THR A 39 -28.17 49.72 -9.54
C THR A 39 -29.03 50.85 -10.12
N PRO A 40 -30.37 50.78 -9.99
CA PRO A 40 -31.26 51.90 -10.32
C PRO A 40 -31.10 53.05 -9.34
N ILE A 41 -31.32 54.27 -9.83
CA ILE A 41 -31.49 55.49 -9.04
C ILE A 41 -32.93 55.95 -9.20
N PHE A 42 -33.58 56.19 -8.07
CA PHE A 42 -34.97 56.66 -7.99
C PHE A 42 -35.01 58.15 -7.65
N ASP A 43 -36.05 58.83 -8.13
CA ASP A 43 -36.40 60.19 -7.70
C ASP A 43 -37.19 60.16 -6.37
N GLU A 44 -37.57 61.35 -5.90
CA GLU A 44 -38.39 61.54 -4.69
C GLU A 44 -39.79 60.91 -4.77
N PHE A 45 -40.26 60.57 -5.97
CA PHE A 45 -41.54 59.91 -6.23
C PHE A 45 -41.41 58.40 -6.44
N GLY A 46 -40.21 57.82 -6.28
CA GLY A 46 -39.94 56.39 -6.45
C GLY A 46 -39.86 55.95 -7.92
N LYS A 47 -39.75 56.88 -8.87
CA LYS A 47 -39.60 56.58 -10.30
C LYS A 47 -38.12 56.45 -10.65
N ILE A 48 -37.79 55.46 -11.48
CA ILE A 48 -36.42 55.27 -11.98
C ILE A 48 -36.06 56.41 -12.92
N VAL A 49 -34.96 57.09 -12.62
CA VAL A 49 -34.43 58.20 -13.42
C VAL A 49 -33.08 57.88 -14.03
N TYR A 50 -32.24 57.11 -13.33
CA TYR A 50 -30.92 56.69 -13.83
C TYR A 50 -30.60 55.25 -13.43
N ALA A 51 -29.53 54.71 -14.01
CA ALA A 51 -28.86 53.52 -13.52
C ALA A 51 -27.35 53.80 -13.46
N ILE A 52 -26.71 53.39 -12.37
CA ILE A 52 -25.25 53.38 -12.27
C ILE A 52 -24.77 51.98 -12.60
N ALA A 53 -23.65 51.85 -13.32
CA ALA A 53 -22.95 50.60 -13.54
C ALA A 53 -21.47 50.77 -13.17
N ALA A 54 -20.97 49.88 -12.33
CA ALA A 54 -19.55 49.72 -12.03
C ALA A 54 -19.01 48.49 -12.75
N PHE A 55 -17.81 48.58 -13.28
CA PHE A 55 -17.14 47.51 -14.02
C PHE A 55 -15.78 47.22 -13.37
N ILE A 56 -15.50 45.94 -13.15
CA ILE A 56 -14.25 45.46 -12.57
C ILE A 56 -13.63 44.49 -13.56
N ASP A 57 -12.36 44.71 -13.91
CA ASP A 57 -11.59 43.73 -14.67
C ASP A 57 -11.29 42.52 -13.78
N ILE A 58 -11.75 41.35 -14.20
CA ILE A 58 -11.58 40.08 -13.47
C ILE A 58 -10.68 39.10 -14.22
N THR A 59 -9.85 39.58 -15.15
CA THR A 59 -8.94 38.76 -15.96
C THR A 59 -8.08 37.86 -15.06
N GLU A 60 -7.38 38.44 -14.10
CA GLU A 60 -6.50 37.70 -13.19
C GLU A 60 -7.27 36.66 -12.37
N ARG A 61 -8.46 37.04 -11.86
CA ARG A 61 -9.33 36.14 -11.08
C ARG A 61 -9.77 34.93 -11.90
N LYS A 62 -10.26 35.15 -13.13
CA LYS A 62 -10.73 34.07 -14.02
C LYS A 62 -9.57 33.19 -14.49
N GLN A 63 -8.39 33.76 -14.75
CA GLN A 63 -7.18 32.99 -15.10
C GLN A 63 -6.72 32.10 -13.95
N ALA A 64 -6.67 32.63 -12.72
CA ALA A 64 -6.33 31.85 -11.53
C ALA A 64 -7.34 30.73 -11.27
N GLN A 65 -8.64 31.01 -11.40
CA GLN A 65 -9.70 29.99 -11.28
C GLN A 65 -9.57 28.88 -12.32
N LYS A 66 -9.27 29.24 -13.57
CA LYS A 66 -9.04 28.25 -14.63
C LYS A 66 -7.83 27.39 -14.33
N LEU A 67 -6.70 28.00 -13.96
CA LEU A 67 -5.48 27.28 -13.61
C LEU A 67 -5.70 26.30 -12.44
N LEU A 68 -6.42 26.73 -11.40
CA LEU A 68 -6.78 25.85 -10.27
C LEU A 68 -7.66 24.69 -10.71
N THR A 69 -8.63 24.94 -11.58
CA THR A 69 -9.52 23.89 -12.12
C THR A 69 -8.73 22.88 -12.93
N ASP A 70 -7.86 23.35 -13.82
CA ASP A 70 -6.99 22.51 -14.64
C ASP A 70 -6.04 21.68 -13.75
N TYR A 71 -5.44 22.31 -12.73
CA TYR A 71 -4.55 21.64 -11.79
C TYR A 71 -5.27 20.57 -10.96
N ASN A 72 -6.45 20.87 -10.43
CA ASN A 72 -7.26 19.90 -9.69
C ASN A 72 -7.63 18.70 -10.55
N SER A 73 -8.05 18.91 -11.80
CA SER A 73 -8.37 17.81 -12.72
C SER A 73 -7.16 16.91 -12.99
N ILE A 74 -5.97 17.49 -13.16
CA ILE A 74 -4.73 16.71 -13.35
C ILE A 74 -4.39 15.94 -12.08
N LEU A 75 -4.48 16.57 -10.91
CA LEU A 75 -4.22 15.91 -9.64
C LEU A 75 -5.18 14.75 -9.38
N GLU A 76 -6.47 14.93 -9.65
CA GLU A 76 -7.47 13.86 -9.51
C GLU A 76 -7.11 12.65 -10.38
N GLN A 77 -6.69 12.88 -11.63
CA GLN A 77 -6.24 11.82 -12.51
C GLN A 77 -4.98 11.12 -11.97
N GLN A 78 -3.97 11.88 -11.53
CA GLN A 78 -2.74 11.31 -10.98
C GLN A 78 -3.01 10.50 -9.70
N VAL A 79 -3.87 10.99 -8.82
CA VAL A 79 -4.28 10.27 -7.61
C VAL A 79 -4.99 8.97 -7.98
N ALA A 80 -5.89 8.98 -8.96
CA ALA A 80 -6.59 7.78 -9.40
C ALA A 80 -5.63 6.73 -9.99
N GLU A 81 -4.70 7.15 -10.86
CA GLU A 81 -3.68 6.28 -11.45
C GLU A 81 -2.79 5.64 -10.38
N ARG A 82 -2.21 6.46 -9.48
CA ARG A 82 -1.34 5.95 -8.40
C ARG A 82 -2.09 5.07 -7.40
N THR A 83 -3.37 5.37 -7.15
CA THR A 83 -4.20 4.53 -6.29
C THR A 83 -4.43 3.16 -6.92
N LEU A 84 -4.67 3.10 -8.23
CA LEU A 84 -4.85 1.84 -8.95
C LEU A 84 -3.55 1.01 -8.94
N GLU A 85 -2.41 1.63 -9.19
CA GLU A 85 -1.09 0.97 -9.12
C GLU A 85 -0.86 0.35 -7.74
N LEU A 86 -1.09 1.12 -6.66
CA LEU A 86 -0.92 0.63 -5.29
C LEU A 86 -1.90 -0.51 -4.96
N GLN A 87 -3.14 -0.43 -5.45
CA GLN A 87 -4.11 -1.51 -5.25
C GLN A 87 -3.68 -2.81 -5.94
N GLN A 88 -3.10 -2.71 -7.14
CA GLN A 88 -2.55 -3.86 -7.87
C GLN A 88 -1.35 -4.45 -7.13
N GLU A 89 -0.39 -3.63 -6.71
CA GLU A 89 0.78 -4.06 -5.94
C GLU A 89 0.38 -4.77 -4.63
N ILE A 90 -0.61 -4.22 -3.91
CA ILE A 90 -1.14 -4.85 -2.69
C ILE A 90 -1.81 -6.19 -3.01
N ALA A 91 -2.56 -6.30 -4.10
CA ALA A 91 -3.21 -7.54 -4.50
C ALA A 91 -2.18 -8.62 -4.85
N GLU A 92 -1.16 -8.28 -5.62
CA GLU A 92 -0.05 -9.18 -5.98
C GLU A 92 0.72 -9.64 -4.74
N ARG A 93 1.07 -8.71 -3.85
CA ARG A 93 1.76 -9.03 -2.60
C ARG A 93 0.94 -10.00 -1.74
N LYS A 94 -0.36 -9.77 -1.59
CA LYS A 94 -1.24 -10.68 -0.82
C LYS A 94 -1.32 -12.07 -1.43
N GLN A 95 -1.35 -12.17 -2.75
CA GLN A 95 -1.33 -13.47 -3.43
C GLN A 95 -0.02 -14.22 -3.19
N ALA A 96 1.12 -13.52 -3.26
CA ALA A 96 2.43 -14.10 -2.97
C ALA A 96 2.56 -14.54 -1.51
N GLU A 97 2.11 -13.73 -0.55
CA GLU A 97 2.07 -14.09 0.87
C GLU A 97 1.19 -15.33 1.12
N GLN A 98 0.01 -15.39 0.50
CA GLN A 98 -0.87 -16.54 0.62
C GLN A 98 -0.27 -17.82 0.02
N ALA A 99 0.34 -17.72 -1.16
CA ALA A 99 1.02 -18.84 -1.80
C ALA A 99 2.22 -19.35 -0.96
N LEU A 100 2.94 -18.43 -0.31
CA LEU A 100 4.02 -18.78 0.61
C LEU A 100 3.47 -19.55 1.82
N ILE A 101 2.42 -19.04 2.47
CA ILE A 101 1.78 -19.70 3.62
C ILE A 101 1.28 -21.09 3.24
N GLU A 102 0.66 -21.24 2.07
CA GLU A 102 0.19 -22.53 1.57
C GLU A 102 1.34 -23.51 1.31
N SER A 103 2.45 -23.02 0.73
CA SER A 103 3.64 -23.81 0.50
C SER A 103 4.32 -24.25 1.81
N GLU A 104 4.48 -23.34 2.77
CA GLU A 104 5.04 -23.64 4.09
C GLU A 104 4.19 -24.65 4.85
N THR A 105 2.86 -24.45 4.83
CA THR A 105 1.91 -25.39 5.45
C THR A 105 2.00 -26.76 4.80
N ARG A 106 2.04 -26.82 3.46
CA ARG A 106 2.18 -28.08 2.72
C ARG A 106 3.51 -28.76 3.04
N PHE A 107 4.62 -28.03 3.07
CA PHE A 107 5.93 -28.56 3.43
C PHE A 107 5.92 -29.13 4.85
N ARG A 108 5.38 -28.39 5.82
CA ARG A 108 5.24 -28.85 7.20
C ARG A 108 4.42 -30.14 7.29
N LEU A 109 3.25 -30.19 6.64
CA LEU A 109 2.42 -31.40 6.64
C LEU A 109 3.11 -32.61 6.01
N LEU A 110 3.89 -32.39 4.95
CA LEU A 110 4.67 -33.47 4.32
C LEU A 110 5.78 -33.96 5.25
N ALA A 111 6.54 -33.05 5.87
CA ALA A 111 7.59 -33.40 6.82
C ALA A 111 7.03 -34.13 8.06
N GLU A 112 5.87 -33.72 8.55
CA GLU A 112 5.20 -34.38 9.69
C GLU A 112 4.64 -35.76 9.32
N ALA A 113 4.26 -35.99 8.06
CA ALA A 113 3.73 -37.27 7.61
C ALA A 113 4.80 -38.34 7.36
N THR A 114 6.09 -37.97 7.25
CA THR A 114 7.17 -38.94 7.05
C THR A 114 7.60 -39.57 8.37
N PHE A 115 7.88 -40.88 8.33
CA PHE A 115 8.48 -41.60 9.47
C PHE A 115 9.98 -41.31 9.66
N GLU A 116 10.61 -40.64 8.69
CA GLU A 116 12.02 -40.24 8.78
C GLU A 116 12.16 -39.02 9.67
N ALA A 117 13.19 -38.99 10.52
CA ALA A 117 13.56 -37.81 11.29
C ALA A 117 14.12 -36.74 10.35
N ILE A 118 13.46 -35.59 10.29
CA ILE A 118 13.88 -34.43 9.49
C ILE A 118 14.18 -33.29 10.47
N ALA A 119 15.40 -32.76 10.39
CA ALA A 119 15.81 -31.57 11.13
C ALA A 119 16.58 -30.61 10.21
N ILE A 120 16.29 -29.31 10.35
CA ILE A 120 17.00 -28.23 9.67
C ILE A 120 17.90 -27.57 10.71
N THR A 121 19.20 -27.44 10.39
CA THR A 121 20.17 -26.83 11.30
C THR A 121 20.92 -25.70 10.64
N GLU A 122 21.30 -24.69 11.42
CA GLU A 122 22.24 -23.65 11.02
C GLU A 122 23.40 -23.60 12.01
N LYS A 123 24.62 -23.78 11.52
CA LYS A 123 25.85 -23.85 12.34
C LYS A 123 25.73 -24.85 13.51
N GLY A 124 25.03 -25.96 13.26
CA GLY A 124 24.79 -27.01 14.25
C GLY A 124 23.65 -26.74 15.23
N ILE A 125 22.96 -25.59 15.16
CA ILE A 125 21.78 -25.30 15.98
C ILE A 125 20.52 -25.73 15.22
N LEU A 126 19.63 -26.50 15.86
CA LEU A 126 18.37 -26.92 15.27
C LEU A 126 17.41 -25.72 15.14
N LEU A 127 16.98 -25.42 13.91
CA LEU A 127 16.05 -24.35 13.58
C LEU A 127 14.63 -24.85 13.37
N ASP A 128 14.48 -26.04 12.80
CA ASP A 128 13.19 -26.69 12.56
C ASP A 128 13.34 -28.20 12.61
N SER A 129 12.28 -28.93 12.93
CA SER A 129 12.26 -30.38 13.05
C SER A 129 10.85 -30.93 12.92
N ASN A 130 10.69 -32.17 12.45
CA ASN A 130 9.41 -32.87 12.48
C ASN A 130 9.21 -33.68 13.77
N GLN A 131 7.99 -34.16 14.00
CA GLN A 131 7.65 -34.98 15.16
C GLN A 131 8.45 -36.29 15.22
N ALA A 132 8.71 -36.93 14.07
CA ALA A 132 9.48 -38.18 14.03
C ALA A 132 10.91 -38.03 14.58
N CYS A 133 11.55 -36.87 14.36
CA CYS A 133 12.85 -36.55 14.93
C CYS A 133 12.78 -36.36 16.46
N ALA A 134 11.77 -35.64 16.96
CA ALA A 134 11.57 -35.45 18.39
C ALA A 134 11.33 -36.79 19.12
N GLU A 135 10.48 -37.66 18.54
CA GLU A 135 10.22 -39.01 19.05
C GLU A 135 11.47 -39.89 19.03
N MET A 136 12.25 -39.84 17.95
CA MET A 136 13.50 -40.61 17.81
C MET A 136 14.51 -40.28 18.91
N PHE A 137 14.61 -39.00 19.31
CA PHE A 137 15.51 -38.58 20.37
C PHE A 137 14.84 -38.52 21.77
N SER A 138 13.56 -38.86 21.88
CA SER A 138 12.77 -38.83 23.13
C SER A 138 12.70 -37.44 23.80
N TYR A 139 12.56 -36.40 22.98
CA TYR A 139 12.35 -35.01 23.43
C TYR A 139 10.99 -34.49 22.97
N ASP A 140 10.47 -33.47 23.63
CA ASP A 140 9.36 -32.69 23.10
C ASP A 140 9.86 -31.76 21.98
N LEU A 141 9.06 -31.58 20.93
CA LEU A 141 9.45 -30.74 19.78
C LEU A 141 9.85 -29.32 20.19
N SER A 142 9.19 -28.76 21.22
CA SER A 142 9.52 -27.45 21.77
C SER A 142 10.88 -27.36 22.48
N GLU A 143 11.42 -28.50 22.91
CA GLU A 143 12.73 -28.58 23.57
C GLU A 143 13.85 -28.80 22.56
N VAL A 144 13.55 -29.47 21.44
CA VAL A 144 14.51 -29.80 20.37
C VAL A 144 14.98 -28.54 19.63
N ILE A 145 14.09 -27.58 19.41
CA ILE A 145 14.43 -26.33 18.71
C ILE A 145 15.41 -25.50 19.54
N GLY A 146 16.53 -25.13 18.93
CA GLY A 146 17.61 -24.37 19.57
C GLY A 146 18.69 -25.24 20.24
N MET A 147 18.49 -26.56 20.34
CA MET A 147 19.55 -27.48 20.79
C MET A 147 20.68 -27.54 19.76
N HIS A 148 21.89 -27.83 20.23
CA HIS A 148 23.02 -28.05 19.35
C HIS A 148 23.04 -29.53 18.95
N ILE A 149 23.25 -29.83 17.66
CA ILE A 149 23.33 -31.20 17.12
C ILE A 149 24.37 -32.09 17.83
N MET A 150 25.31 -31.48 18.55
CA MET A 150 26.37 -32.15 19.29
C MET A 150 25.88 -32.76 20.60
N ASP A 151 24.76 -32.27 21.11
CA ASP A 151 24.05 -32.84 22.26
C ASP A 151 23.50 -34.24 21.93
N PHE A 152 23.20 -34.48 20.65
CA PHE A 152 22.73 -35.76 20.11
C PHE A 152 23.84 -36.60 19.45
N THR A 153 25.04 -36.03 19.26
CA THR A 153 26.16 -36.70 18.61
C THR A 153 27.08 -37.35 19.64
N ALA A 154 27.38 -38.64 19.46
CA ALA A 154 28.30 -39.36 20.34
C ALA A 154 29.70 -38.73 20.35
N PRO A 155 30.40 -38.70 21.50
CA PRO A 155 31.70 -38.01 21.64
C PRO A 155 32.75 -38.39 20.59
N GLU A 156 32.75 -39.65 20.15
CA GLU A 156 33.68 -40.18 19.15
C GLU A 156 33.45 -39.66 17.72
N TYR A 157 32.22 -39.22 17.39
CA TYR A 157 31.88 -38.68 16.06
C TYR A 157 31.78 -37.15 16.01
N ARG A 158 31.85 -36.47 17.16
CA ARG A 158 31.70 -35.01 17.27
C ARG A 158 32.67 -34.24 16.38
N GLU A 159 33.94 -34.63 16.35
CA GLU A 159 34.96 -33.93 15.57
C GLU A 159 34.70 -34.05 14.05
N GLU A 160 34.29 -35.23 13.58
CA GLU A 160 33.91 -35.46 12.18
C GLU A 160 32.67 -34.66 11.79
N VAL A 161 31.63 -34.70 12.62
CA VAL A 161 30.37 -33.98 12.38
C VAL A 161 30.60 -32.48 12.36
N MET A 162 31.39 -31.93 13.29
CA MET A 162 31.73 -30.51 13.34
C MET A 162 32.49 -30.05 12.08
N GLN A 163 33.47 -30.82 11.61
CA GLN A 163 34.19 -30.48 10.38
C GLN A 163 33.27 -30.43 9.17
N LYS A 164 32.33 -31.39 9.06
CA LYS A 164 31.37 -31.41 7.96
C LYS A 164 30.40 -30.23 8.00
N ILE A 165 29.86 -29.89 9.18
CA ILE A 165 28.99 -28.71 9.37
C ILE A 165 29.71 -27.42 8.95
N LEU A 166 30.97 -27.25 9.34
CA LEU A 166 31.76 -26.07 9.00
C LEU A 166 32.15 -25.99 7.52
N SER A 167 32.30 -27.13 6.86
CA SER A 167 32.60 -27.21 5.42
C SER A 167 31.39 -26.98 4.51
N GLY A 168 30.17 -27.14 5.03
CA GLY A 168 28.93 -27.06 4.24
C GLY A 168 28.65 -28.32 3.41
N ASP A 169 29.38 -29.41 3.65
CA ASP A 169 29.20 -30.68 2.95
C ASP A 169 27.94 -31.43 3.44
N GLU A 170 27.28 -32.13 2.51
CA GLU A 170 26.08 -32.91 2.79
C GLU A 170 26.43 -34.12 3.68
N VAL A 171 25.91 -34.14 4.91
CA VAL A 171 26.13 -35.26 5.86
C VAL A 171 25.01 -36.28 5.72
N GLN A 172 25.29 -37.42 5.08
CA GLN A 172 24.35 -38.54 5.09
C GLN A 172 24.30 -39.18 6.47
N TYR A 173 23.12 -39.18 7.09
CA TYR A 173 22.79 -39.64 8.46
C TYR A 173 23.06 -41.13 8.77
N ARG A 174 23.63 -41.89 7.83
CA ARG A 174 23.95 -43.32 8.02
C ARG A 174 24.99 -43.58 9.12
N SER A 175 25.68 -42.53 9.58
CA SER A 175 26.73 -42.59 10.60
C SER A 175 26.26 -42.38 12.04
N MET A 176 24.99 -42.00 12.31
CA MET A 176 24.49 -41.79 13.69
C MET A 176 23.63 -42.94 14.23
N LEU A 177 23.18 -43.88 13.39
CA LEU A 177 22.29 -44.98 13.79
C LEU A 177 22.99 -46.11 14.56
N SER A 178 24.32 -46.09 14.72
CA SER A 178 25.04 -47.20 15.38
C SER A 178 24.84 -47.29 16.90
N LEU A 179 24.10 -46.35 17.52
CA LEU A 179 23.83 -46.35 18.97
C LEU A 179 22.42 -46.80 19.35
N LEU A 180 21.47 -46.87 18.41
CA LEU A 180 20.13 -47.42 18.70
C LEU A 180 20.11 -48.96 18.66
N ASP A 181 21.14 -49.60 18.09
CA ASP A 181 21.25 -51.06 18.03
C ASP A 181 22.08 -51.69 19.18
N SER A 182 22.69 -50.89 20.07
CA SER A 182 23.73 -51.43 20.97
C SER A 182 23.64 -51.06 22.45
N GLU A 183 22.51 -50.60 22.98
CA GLU A 183 22.30 -50.70 24.43
C GLU A 183 20.81 -50.78 24.79
N SER A 184 20.37 -52.02 24.99
CA SER A 184 19.45 -52.46 26.04
C SER A 184 18.89 -51.35 26.92
N VAL A 185 17.60 -51.06 26.74
CA VAL A 185 16.76 -50.49 27.79
C VAL A 185 16.73 -51.49 28.95
N GLU A 186 17.72 -51.42 29.83
CA GLU A 186 17.63 -52.03 31.15
C GLU A 186 16.67 -51.18 31.99
N LEU A 187 15.50 -51.78 32.23
CA LEU A 187 14.60 -51.48 33.33
C LEU A 187 15.37 -51.12 34.60
N ILE A 188 15.05 -49.97 35.21
CA ILE A 188 15.04 -49.85 36.68
C ILE A 188 13.76 -49.11 37.10
N HIS A 189 13.09 -49.74 38.06
CA HIS A 189 11.82 -49.44 38.73
C HIS A 189 11.43 -47.98 38.96
#